data_AF-A0A2H0UB87-F1
#
_entry.id   AF-A0A2H0UB87-F1
#
_cell.length_a   1.000
_cell.length_b   1.000
_cell.length_c   1.000
_cell.angle_alpha   90.00
_cell.angle_beta   90.00
_cell.angle_gamma   90.00
#
_symmetry.space_group_name_H-M   'P 1'
#
loop_
_entity.id
_entity.type
_entity.pdbx_description
1 polymer ?
#
loop_
_entity_poly.entity_id
_entity_poly.type
_entity_poly.pdbx_seq_one_letter_code
_entity_poly.pdbx_strand_id
1 'polypeptide(L)'
;MVRIITAFLVLLAVALGAYAFLFKSSISTPFADYENSEYGIRFKYPASYKVQEHEVGNSERGHYAIVLIDKEALANLPEAGEGPTVMSVDIYQNNLDQLSLENWIRGINDSNFKLSIDGKLSSTSVAGVSAYFYRWDGLYRADSYALAHKDNIVVFSATYLGEKDQIRKDFEKVMDSVVLN
;
A
#
# COMPACT_ATOMS: atom_id res chain seq x y z
N MET A 1 -46.82 34.93 15.93
CA MET A 1 -46.91 33.98 14.79
C MET A 1 -45.61 33.94 13.98
N VAL A 2 -45.13 35.07 13.44
CA VAL A 2 -43.89 35.14 12.62
C VAL A 2 -42.64 34.55 13.31
N ARG A 3 -42.42 34.85 14.61
CA ARG A 3 -41.24 34.35 15.35
C ARG A 3 -41.20 32.82 15.53
N ILE A 4 -42.35 32.16 15.56
CA ILE A 4 -42.45 30.70 15.71
C ILE A 4 -42.09 30.01 14.38
N ILE A 5 -42.53 30.60 13.26
CA ILE A 5 -42.22 30.11 11.91
C ILE A 5 -40.71 30.21 11.63
N THR A 6 -40.07 31.31 12.02
CA THR A 6 -38.61 31.49 11.84
C THR A 6 -37.81 30.46 12.66
N ALA A 7 -38.18 30.22 13.91
CA ALA A 7 -37.50 29.23 14.75
C ALA A 7 -37.60 27.80 14.18
N PHE A 8 -38.77 27.45 13.62
CA PHE A 8 -38.97 26.14 12.99
C PHE A 8 -38.12 25.96 11.73
N LEU A 9 -38.00 27.00 10.89
CA LEU A 9 -37.17 26.96 9.68
C LEU A 9 -35.67 26.81 9.99
N VAL A 10 -35.18 27.46 11.05
CA VAL A 10 -33.77 27.33 11.48
C VAL A 10 -33.50 25.90 11.99
N LEU A 11 -34.39 25.34 12.80
CA LEU A 11 -34.26 23.96 13.28
C LEU A 11 -34.30 22.95 12.14
N LEU A 12 -35.16 23.16 11.14
CA LEU A 12 -35.22 22.31 9.95
C LEU A 12 -33.91 22.38 9.15
N ALA A 13 -33.34 23.59 8.96
CA ALA A 13 -32.07 23.76 8.26
C ALA A 13 -30.89 23.10 8.99
N VAL A 14 -30.85 23.19 10.33
CA VAL A 14 -29.82 22.52 11.15
C VAL A 14 -29.98 21.00 11.09
N ALA A 15 -31.21 20.48 11.16
CA ALA A 15 -31.48 19.05 11.05
C ALA A 15 -31.11 18.51 9.66
N LEU A 16 -31.42 19.25 8.59
CA LEU A 16 -31.03 18.89 7.23
C LEU A 16 -29.51 18.96 7.03
N GLY A 17 -28.84 19.97 7.61
CA GLY A 17 -27.39 20.09 7.57
C GLY A 17 -26.69 18.97 8.34
N ALA A 18 -27.19 18.62 9.53
CA ALA A 18 -26.69 17.50 10.33
C ALA A 18 -26.94 16.16 9.63
N TYR A 19 -28.13 15.96 9.05
CA TYR A 19 -28.43 14.76 8.27
C TYR A 19 -27.52 14.63 7.06
N ALA A 20 -27.35 15.69 6.27
CA ALA A 20 -26.45 15.68 5.10
C ALA A 20 -24.97 15.46 5.49
N PHE A 21 -24.55 15.95 6.65
CA PHE A 21 -23.21 15.73 7.18
C PHE A 21 -23.02 14.29 7.67
N LEU A 22 -24.00 13.73 8.38
CA LEU A 22 -23.97 12.37 8.93
C LEU A 22 -24.20 11.29 7.86
N PHE A 23 -24.97 11.61 6.81
CA PHE A 23 -25.25 10.76 5.65
C PHE A 23 -24.51 11.23 4.40
N LYS A 24 -23.32 11.82 4.56
CA LYS A 24 -22.40 11.98 3.44
C LYS A 24 -22.01 10.57 2.99
N SER A 25 -22.74 10.04 2.01
CA SER A 25 -22.46 8.75 1.40
C SER A 25 -20.98 8.69 1.06
N SER A 26 -20.25 7.81 1.73
CA SER A 26 -18.90 7.47 1.32
C SER A 26 -19.05 6.88 -0.08
N ILE A 27 -18.75 7.66 -1.11
CA ILE A 27 -18.56 7.13 -2.45
C ILE A 27 -17.47 6.10 -2.29
N SER A 28 -17.84 4.82 -2.27
CA SER A 28 -16.90 3.72 -2.23
C SER A 28 -16.01 3.91 -3.45
N THR A 29 -14.72 4.19 -3.24
CA THR A 29 -13.75 4.13 -4.34
C THR A 29 -13.90 2.74 -4.96
N PRO A 30 -14.21 2.62 -6.26
CA PRO A 30 -14.34 1.31 -6.88
C PRO A 30 -13.00 0.58 -6.76
N PHE A 31 -13.04 -0.72 -6.47
CA PHE A 31 -11.86 -1.58 -6.41
C PHE A 31 -11.73 -2.36 -7.71
N ALA A 32 -10.49 -2.59 -8.13
CA ALA A 32 -10.11 -3.53 -9.16
C ALA A 32 -9.40 -4.73 -8.53
N ASP A 33 -9.46 -5.87 -9.22
CA ASP A 33 -8.75 -7.09 -8.82
C ASP A 33 -7.42 -7.19 -9.60
N TYR A 34 -6.38 -7.63 -8.91
CA TYR A 34 -5.08 -7.98 -9.48
C TYR A 34 -4.78 -9.45 -9.23
N GLU A 35 -4.20 -10.12 -10.23
CA GLU A 35 -3.74 -11.50 -10.12
C GLU A 35 -2.45 -11.72 -10.92
N ASN A 36 -1.46 -12.33 -10.27
CA ASN A 36 -0.26 -12.85 -10.90
C ASN A 36 -0.16 -14.35 -10.59
N SER A 37 -0.50 -15.20 -11.56
CA SER A 37 -0.52 -16.66 -11.38
C SER A 37 0.88 -17.26 -11.22
N GLU A 38 1.91 -16.64 -11.82
CA GLU A 38 3.30 -17.10 -11.71
C GLU A 38 3.77 -17.06 -10.26
N TYR A 39 3.60 -15.90 -9.61
CA TYR A 39 3.99 -15.71 -8.22
C TYR A 39 2.92 -16.13 -7.22
N GLY A 40 1.69 -16.47 -7.66
CA GLY A 40 0.60 -16.92 -6.79
C GLY A 40 0.01 -15.80 -5.93
N ILE A 41 0.12 -14.54 -6.37
CA ILE A 41 -0.29 -13.37 -5.60
C ILE A 41 -1.57 -12.79 -6.20
N ARG A 42 -2.56 -12.50 -5.35
CA ARG A 42 -3.77 -11.77 -5.71
C ARG A 42 -4.09 -10.73 -4.65
N PHE A 43 -4.65 -9.61 -5.06
CA PHE A 43 -5.15 -8.58 -4.15
C PHE A 43 -6.14 -7.67 -4.87
N LYS A 44 -6.89 -6.89 -4.09
CA LYS A 44 -7.73 -5.80 -4.58
C LYS A 44 -7.02 -4.48 -4.37
N TYR A 45 -7.26 -3.53 -5.25
CA TYR A 45 -6.69 -2.19 -5.14
C TYR A 45 -7.67 -1.12 -5.61
N PRO A 46 -7.59 0.12 -5.11
CA PRO A 46 -8.48 1.18 -5.57
C PRO A 46 -8.26 1.48 -7.06
N ALA A 47 -9.34 1.63 -7.83
CA ALA A 47 -9.28 1.85 -9.27
C ALA A 47 -8.70 3.22 -9.67
N SER A 48 -8.39 4.10 -8.70
CA SER A 48 -7.60 5.31 -8.90
C SER A 48 -6.13 5.01 -9.21
N TYR A 49 -5.65 3.80 -8.91
CA TYR A 49 -4.28 3.37 -9.22
C TYR A 49 -4.21 2.68 -10.59
N LYS A 50 -3.04 2.77 -11.22
CA LYS A 50 -2.63 1.99 -12.38
C LYS A 50 -1.56 1.00 -11.93
N VAL A 51 -1.70 -0.26 -12.37
CA VAL A 51 -0.70 -1.30 -12.15
C VAL A 51 0.32 -1.29 -13.30
N GLN A 52 1.59 -1.41 -12.95
CA GLN A 52 2.71 -1.64 -13.87
C GLN A 52 3.56 -2.79 -13.34
N GLU A 53 4.15 -3.56 -14.24
CA GLU A 53 4.97 -4.72 -13.88
C GLU A 53 6.32 -4.63 -14.57
N HIS A 54 7.36 -5.00 -13.86
CA HIS A 54 8.75 -4.86 -14.30
C HIS A 54 9.58 -6.05 -13.85
N GLU A 55 10.36 -6.64 -14.77
CA GLU A 55 11.51 -7.45 -14.39
C GLU A 55 12.66 -6.48 -14.08
N VAL A 56 13.09 -6.46 -12.82
CA VAL A 56 14.14 -5.58 -12.27
C VAL A 56 15.42 -6.36 -11.98
N GLY A 57 15.33 -7.70 -11.97
CA GLY A 57 16.44 -8.60 -11.75
C GLY A 57 17.51 -8.56 -12.84
N ASN A 58 18.52 -9.39 -12.65
CA ASN A 58 19.60 -9.60 -13.61
C ASN A 58 19.73 -11.10 -13.94
N SER A 59 20.70 -11.46 -14.78
CA SER A 59 20.92 -12.84 -15.18
C SER A 59 21.33 -13.79 -14.04
N GLU A 60 21.72 -13.25 -12.88
CA GLU A 60 22.17 -14.00 -11.71
C GLU A 60 21.09 -14.11 -10.62
N ARG A 61 20.21 -13.10 -10.50
CA ARG A 61 19.15 -13.00 -9.50
C ARG A 61 17.88 -12.40 -10.10
N GLY A 62 16.79 -13.16 -10.07
CA GLY A 62 15.47 -12.69 -10.44
C GLY A 62 14.88 -11.71 -9.42
N HIS A 63 14.26 -10.65 -9.90
CA HIS A 63 13.52 -9.67 -9.09
C HIS A 63 12.39 -9.10 -9.95
N TYR A 64 11.15 -9.33 -9.51
CA TYR A 64 9.96 -8.83 -10.17
C TYR A 64 9.28 -7.77 -9.32
N ALA A 65 8.86 -6.67 -9.93
CA ALA A 65 8.18 -5.58 -9.24
C ALA A 65 6.80 -5.33 -9.85
N ILE A 66 5.77 -5.31 -8.99
CA ILE A 66 4.42 -4.88 -9.32
C ILE A 66 4.21 -3.54 -8.64
N VAL A 67 3.99 -2.48 -9.43
CA VAL A 67 3.90 -1.10 -8.93
C VAL A 67 2.51 -0.56 -9.16
N LEU A 68 1.89 -0.03 -8.10
CA LEU A 68 0.64 0.70 -8.13
C LEU A 68 0.92 2.18 -7.97
N ILE A 69 0.73 2.92 -9.05
CA ILE A 69 0.89 4.37 -9.10
C ILE A 69 -0.46 5.05 -9.23
N ASP A 70 -0.70 6.12 -8.48
CA ASP A 70 -1.91 6.92 -8.62
C ASP A 70 -2.01 7.49 -10.06
N LYS A 71 -3.17 7.37 -10.69
CA LYS A 71 -3.36 7.78 -12.10
C LYS A 71 -3.21 9.29 -12.29
N GLU A 72 -3.61 10.10 -11.32
CA GLU A 72 -3.45 11.55 -11.37
C GLU A 72 -1.97 11.92 -11.22
N ALA A 73 -1.25 11.29 -10.28
CA ALA A 73 0.18 11.47 -10.14
C ALA A 73 0.96 11.02 -11.39
N LEU A 74 0.57 9.89 -11.99
CA LEU A 74 1.17 9.39 -13.23
C LEU A 74 0.92 10.32 -14.43
N ALA A 75 -0.23 10.97 -14.49
CA ALA A 75 -0.53 11.93 -15.56
C ALA A 75 0.27 13.24 -15.43
N ASN A 76 0.82 13.51 -14.24
CA ASN A 76 1.52 14.74 -13.90
C ASN A 76 2.96 14.46 -13.41
N LEU A 77 3.65 13.49 -14.03
CA LEU A 77 5.03 13.19 -13.68
C LEU A 77 5.94 14.41 -13.94
N PRO A 78 6.85 14.73 -13.02
CA PRO A 78 7.84 15.79 -13.25
C PRO A 78 8.83 15.40 -14.34
N GLU A 79 9.09 16.30 -15.31
CA GLU A 79 10.03 16.04 -16.43
C GLU A 79 11.50 15.86 -15.97
N ALA A 80 11.86 16.42 -14.81
CA ALA A 80 13.21 16.35 -14.25
C ALA A 80 13.14 16.36 -12.70
N GLY A 81 12.46 15.37 -12.14
CA GLY A 81 12.27 15.28 -10.70
C GLY A 81 12.06 13.86 -10.20
N GLU A 82 11.83 13.79 -8.90
CA GLU A 82 11.51 12.56 -8.21
C GLU A 82 10.13 12.04 -8.63
N GLY A 83 10.01 10.74 -8.88
CA GLY A 83 8.73 10.11 -9.16
C GLY A 83 7.83 10.09 -7.92
N PRO A 84 6.50 10.06 -8.06
CA PRO A 84 5.60 10.13 -6.91
C PRO A 84 5.73 8.90 -6.00
N THR A 85 5.13 9.00 -4.81
CA THR A 85 4.95 7.85 -3.92
C THR A 85 4.10 6.77 -4.58
N VAL A 86 4.41 5.50 -4.30
CA VAL A 86 3.78 4.32 -4.91
C VAL A 86 3.54 3.24 -3.86
N MET A 87 2.64 2.30 -4.18
CA MET A 87 2.66 0.99 -3.53
C MET A 87 3.39 0.00 -4.43
N SER A 88 4.17 -0.90 -3.88
CA SER A 88 4.87 -1.94 -4.63
C SER A 88 4.70 -3.31 -3.99
N VAL A 89 4.80 -4.34 -4.84
CA VAL A 89 5.04 -5.72 -4.46
C VAL A 89 6.34 -6.14 -5.15
N ASP A 90 7.39 -6.23 -4.38
CA ASP A 90 8.71 -6.66 -4.84
C ASP A 90 8.91 -8.13 -4.50
N ILE A 91 9.30 -8.93 -5.49
CA ILE A 91 9.40 -10.39 -5.40
C ILE A 91 10.83 -10.77 -5.73
N TYR A 92 11.57 -11.20 -4.72
CA TYR A 92 12.99 -11.53 -4.81
C TYR A 92 13.19 -13.03 -4.80
N GLN A 93 13.93 -13.54 -5.78
CA GLN A 93 14.34 -14.93 -5.83
C GLN A 93 15.10 -15.33 -4.57
N ASN A 94 14.75 -16.47 -3.96
CA ASN A 94 15.43 -16.99 -2.77
C ASN A 94 15.65 -18.52 -2.79
N ASN A 95 15.41 -19.22 -3.91
CA ASN A 95 15.72 -20.66 -4.04
C ASN A 95 17.23 -20.97 -3.99
N LEU A 96 18.08 -20.03 -4.39
CA LEU A 96 19.53 -20.22 -4.45
C LEU A 96 20.21 -19.95 -3.09
N ASP A 97 19.91 -18.82 -2.45
CA ASP A 97 20.54 -18.44 -1.18
C ASP A 97 19.84 -19.02 0.04
N GLN A 98 18.54 -19.32 -0.09
CA GLN A 98 17.71 -19.93 0.95
C GLN A 98 17.80 -19.18 2.28
N LEU A 99 17.88 -17.84 2.21
CA LEU A 99 17.94 -17.01 3.40
C LEU A 99 16.64 -17.14 4.17
N SER A 100 16.73 -17.21 5.50
CA SER A 100 15.56 -16.99 6.34
C SER A 100 15.05 -15.56 6.11
N LEU A 101 13.74 -15.36 6.27
CA LEU A 101 13.13 -14.05 6.06
C LEU A 101 13.81 -12.94 6.88
N GLU A 102 14.12 -13.20 8.16
CA GLU A 102 14.81 -12.22 9.00
C GLU A 102 16.25 -11.95 8.53
N ASN A 103 16.99 -12.99 8.13
CA ASN A 103 18.36 -12.81 7.61
C ASN A 103 18.34 -12.02 6.29
N TRP A 104 17.34 -12.25 5.43
CA TRP A 104 17.16 -11.48 4.21
C TRP A 104 16.88 -10.01 4.54
N ILE A 105 15.91 -9.73 5.41
CA ILE A 105 15.54 -8.35 5.80
C ILE A 105 16.71 -7.61 6.44
N ARG A 106 17.49 -8.25 7.31
CA ARG A 106 18.61 -7.56 7.98
C ARG A 106 19.87 -7.48 7.13
N GLY A 107 20.07 -8.45 6.23
CA GLY A 107 21.31 -8.63 5.47
C GLY A 107 21.32 -7.95 4.11
N ILE A 108 20.18 -7.96 3.40
CA ILE A 108 20.06 -7.50 2.01
C ILE A 108 19.62 -6.05 1.97
N ASN A 109 20.31 -5.24 1.14
CA ASN A 109 20.05 -3.80 1.05
C ASN A 109 18.67 -3.48 0.49
N ASP A 110 18.15 -4.30 -0.42
CA ASP A 110 16.84 -4.11 -1.06
C ASP A 110 15.67 -4.08 -0.06
N SER A 111 15.87 -4.66 1.13
CA SER A 111 14.89 -4.57 2.22
C SER A 111 14.67 -3.15 2.76
N ASN A 112 15.64 -2.24 2.56
CA ASN A 112 15.72 -0.93 3.21
C ASN A 112 15.73 -0.96 4.75
N PHE A 113 15.88 -2.11 5.40
CA PHE A 113 15.79 -2.21 6.86
C PHE A 113 16.89 -1.44 7.60
N LYS A 114 18.05 -1.23 6.98
CA LYS A 114 19.13 -0.39 7.52
C LYS A 114 18.72 1.08 7.68
N LEU A 115 17.66 1.51 7.00
CA LEU A 115 17.03 2.83 7.11
C LEU A 115 15.81 2.82 8.05
N SER A 116 15.66 1.77 8.87
CA SER A 116 14.52 1.65 9.78
C SER A 116 14.48 2.80 10.79
N ILE A 117 13.28 3.38 10.96
CA ILE A 117 13.07 4.55 11.84
C ILE A 117 13.38 4.22 13.31
N ASP A 118 13.05 3.00 13.74
CA ASP A 118 13.19 2.56 15.13
C ASP A 118 13.98 1.25 15.29
N GLY A 119 14.48 0.70 14.18
CA GLY A 119 15.20 -0.58 14.16
C GLY A 119 14.33 -1.79 14.52
N LYS A 120 13.00 -1.64 14.54
CA LYS A 120 12.10 -2.71 14.96
C LYS A 120 11.57 -3.50 13.78
N LEU A 121 11.67 -4.81 13.93
CA LEU A 121 11.05 -5.78 13.05
C LEU A 121 9.91 -6.45 13.83
N SER A 122 8.67 -6.15 13.45
CA SER A 122 7.48 -6.60 14.20
C SER A 122 6.88 -7.83 13.54
N SER A 123 6.73 -8.94 14.27
CA SER A 123 6.05 -10.13 13.75
C SER A 123 4.57 -9.84 13.49
N THR A 124 4.07 -10.34 12.35
CA THR A 124 2.67 -10.22 11.92
C THR A 124 2.32 -11.39 10.99
N SER A 125 1.17 -11.33 10.32
CA SER A 125 0.80 -12.26 9.26
C SER A 125 0.14 -11.55 8.08
N VAL A 126 0.40 -12.03 6.87
CA VAL A 126 -0.28 -11.61 5.64
C VAL A 126 -0.90 -12.86 5.01
N ALA A 127 -2.21 -12.82 4.73
CA ALA A 127 -2.95 -13.98 4.20
C ALA A 127 -2.74 -15.29 5.00
N GLY A 128 -2.58 -15.18 6.33
CA GLY A 128 -2.32 -16.33 7.23
C GLY A 128 -0.87 -16.83 7.23
N VAL A 129 0.03 -16.25 6.42
CA VAL A 129 1.46 -16.57 6.38
C VAL A 129 2.22 -15.65 7.34
N SER A 130 3.13 -16.21 8.13
CA SER A 130 4.02 -15.43 9.01
C SER A 130 4.81 -14.40 8.21
N ALA A 131 4.78 -13.16 8.68
CA ALA A 131 5.40 -12.02 8.03
C ALA A 131 6.06 -11.11 9.06
N TYR A 132 6.86 -10.17 8.58
CA TYR A 132 7.38 -9.06 9.37
C TYR A 132 6.91 -7.73 8.82
N PHE A 133 6.51 -6.85 9.73
CA PHE A 133 6.23 -5.44 9.46
C PHE A 133 7.38 -4.58 9.95
N TYR A 134 7.77 -3.59 9.16
CA TYR A 134 8.73 -2.57 9.56
C TYR A 134 8.52 -1.27 8.78
N ARG A 135 9.07 -0.18 9.32
CA ARG A 135 9.08 1.14 8.69
C ARG A 135 10.50 1.61 8.45
N TRP A 136 10.70 2.32 7.36
CA TRP A 136 11.98 2.93 7.00
C TRP A 136 11.79 4.34 6.42
N ASP A 137 12.83 5.15 6.52
CA ASP A 137 12.86 6.54 6.05
C ASP A 137 14.06 6.73 5.12
N GLY A 138 13.79 6.69 3.81
CA GLY A 138 14.79 6.83 2.76
C GLY A 138 14.55 8.12 1.98
N LEU A 139 14.38 7.99 0.66
CA LEU A 139 13.94 9.11 -0.17
C LEU A 139 12.48 9.50 0.15
N TYR A 140 11.64 8.49 0.34
CA TYR A 140 10.34 8.57 1.00
C TYR A 140 10.34 7.74 2.27
N ARG A 141 9.35 7.98 3.13
CA ARG A 141 9.00 7.01 4.19
C ARG A 141 8.24 5.85 3.59
N ALA A 142 8.33 4.69 4.21
CA ALA A 142 7.48 3.58 3.83
C ALA A 142 7.04 2.69 5.00
N ASP A 143 5.89 2.06 4.79
CA ASP A 143 5.38 0.93 5.55
C ASP A 143 5.62 -0.33 4.71
N SER A 144 6.31 -1.34 5.25
CA SER A 144 6.66 -2.57 4.54
C SER A 144 6.22 -3.82 5.29
N TYR A 145 5.63 -4.78 4.55
CA TYR A 145 5.37 -6.15 4.99
C TYR A 145 6.20 -7.12 4.16
N ALA A 146 7.08 -7.87 4.80
CA ALA A 146 7.92 -8.87 4.15
C ALA A 146 7.52 -10.27 4.62
N LEU A 147 7.47 -11.23 3.69
CA LEU A 147 7.12 -12.63 3.94
C LEU A 147 7.86 -13.57 2.98
N ALA A 148 7.95 -14.85 3.35
CA ALA A 148 8.37 -15.89 2.42
C ALA A 148 7.13 -16.47 1.74
N HIS A 149 7.17 -16.61 0.42
CA HIS A 149 6.12 -17.26 -0.35
C HIS A 149 6.71 -18.03 -1.52
N LYS A 150 6.42 -19.35 -1.58
CA LYS A 150 7.10 -20.30 -2.48
C LYS A 150 8.62 -20.19 -2.26
N ASP A 151 9.38 -20.07 -3.35
CA ASP A 151 10.83 -19.92 -3.33
C ASP A 151 11.31 -18.45 -3.29
N ASN A 152 10.43 -17.51 -2.92
CA ASN A 152 10.71 -16.08 -2.99
C ASN A 152 10.54 -15.40 -1.62
N ILE A 153 11.21 -14.26 -1.48
CA ILE A 153 10.85 -13.25 -0.48
C ILE A 153 9.98 -12.22 -1.18
N VAL A 154 8.80 -11.95 -0.62
CA VAL A 154 7.83 -10.97 -1.15
C VAL A 154 7.75 -9.81 -0.17
N VAL A 155 7.93 -8.59 -0.68
CA VAL A 155 7.87 -7.35 0.11
C VAL A 155 6.80 -6.46 -0.47
N PHE A 156 5.73 -6.27 0.28
CA PHE A 156 4.72 -5.26 0.01
C PHE A 156 5.16 -3.95 0.68
N SER A 157 5.23 -2.85 -0.07
CA SER A 157 5.58 -1.55 0.48
C SER A 157 4.61 -0.47 0.01
N ALA A 158 4.39 0.55 0.84
CA ALA A 158 3.80 1.81 0.41
C ALA A 158 4.68 2.96 0.84
N THR A 159 5.17 3.73 -0.13
CA THR A 159 5.89 4.97 0.17
C THR A 159 4.90 6.11 0.41
N TYR A 160 5.27 7.06 1.28
CA TYR A 160 4.44 8.22 1.63
C TYR A 160 5.30 9.38 2.11
N LEU A 161 4.71 10.59 2.09
CA LEU A 161 5.32 11.82 2.60
C LEU A 161 4.82 12.13 4.02
N GLY A 162 3.52 11.99 4.23
CA GLY A 162 2.83 12.29 5.47
C GLY A 162 2.16 11.07 6.10
N GLU A 163 2.13 11.04 7.43
CA GLU A 163 1.48 9.97 8.19
C GLU A 163 -0.03 9.81 7.89
N LYS A 164 -0.66 10.83 7.31
CA LYS A 164 -2.10 10.85 6.99
C LYS A 164 -2.40 10.70 5.51
N ASP A 165 -1.38 10.44 4.68
CA ASP A 165 -1.53 10.35 3.24
C ASP A 165 -2.48 9.21 2.87
N GLN A 166 -3.29 9.45 1.83
CA GLN A 166 -4.33 8.52 1.41
C GLN A 166 -3.76 7.17 0.99
N ILE A 167 -2.55 7.16 0.40
CA ILE A 167 -1.85 5.94 -0.03
C ILE A 167 -1.64 4.93 1.11
N ARG A 168 -1.46 5.39 2.35
CA ARG A 168 -1.32 4.48 3.51
C ARG A 168 -2.61 3.74 3.83
N LYS A 169 -3.73 4.47 3.83
CA LYS A 169 -5.06 3.88 4.05
C LYS A 169 -5.46 2.93 2.94
N ASP A 170 -5.05 3.25 1.71
CA ASP A 170 -5.32 2.39 0.57
C ASP A 170 -4.41 1.16 0.59
N PHE A 171 -3.17 1.30 1.03
CA PHE A 171 -2.26 0.19 1.26
C PHE A 171 -2.79 -0.79 2.31
N GLU A 172 -3.33 -0.31 3.43
CA GLU A 172 -4.01 -1.17 4.42
C GLU A 172 -5.11 -2.02 3.77
N LYS A 173 -5.94 -1.42 2.92
CA LYS A 173 -7.01 -2.16 2.19
C LYS A 173 -6.45 -3.15 1.17
N VAL A 174 -5.32 -2.83 0.52
CA VAL A 174 -4.61 -3.78 -0.35
C VAL A 174 -4.17 -4.97 0.49
N MET A 175 -3.48 -4.74 1.60
CA MET A 175 -2.97 -5.77 2.50
C MET A 175 -4.08 -6.67 3.06
N ASP A 176 -5.22 -6.09 3.45
CA ASP A 176 -6.40 -6.83 3.93
C ASP A 176 -7.01 -7.78 2.89
N SER A 177 -6.73 -7.53 1.61
CA SER A 177 -7.27 -8.29 0.47
C SER A 177 -6.29 -9.29 -0.14
N VAL A 178 -5.05 -9.34 0.36
CA VAL A 178 -4.02 -10.23 -0.18
C VAL A 178 -4.43 -11.69 -0.02
N VAL A 179 -4.29 -12.45 -1.09
CA VAL A 179 -4.44 -13.90 -1.14
C VAL A 179 -3.20 -14.48 -1.79
N LEU A 180 -2.69 -15.56 -1.18
CA LEU A 180 -1.52 -16.31 -1.63
C LEU A 180 -1.95 -17.73 -2.01
N ASN A 181 -1.51 -18.22 -3.16
CA ASN A 181 -1.85 -19.56 -3.70
C ASN A 181 -0.62 -20.45 -3.89
#